data_AF-A0A7K4D921-F1
#
_entry.id   AF-A0A7K4D921-F1
#
_cell.length_a   1.000
_cell.length_b   1.000
_cell.length_c   1.000
_cell.angle_alpha   90.00
_cell.angle_beta   90.00
_cell.angle_gamma   90.00
#
_symmetry.space_group_name_H-M   'P 1'
#
loop_
_entity.id
_entity.type
_entity.pdbx_description
1 polymer ?
#
loop_
_entity_poly.entity_id
_entity_poly.type
_entity_poly.pdbx_seq_one_letter_code
_entity_poly.pdbx_strand_id
1 'polypeptide(L)' 'ITEIINGQGYSRFGYEEFITRGVITMHLVEGEKAMPRMAEYKRSIFIRKMRETNHKIKQYPFSITKEGIVVYPQGEIY' A
#
# COMPACT_ATOMS: atom_id res chain seq x y z
N ILE A 1 2.98 0.39 -10.36
CA ILE A 1 2.54 0.84 -9.01
C ILE A 1 1.03 0.80 -9.05
N THR A 2 0.40 0.05 -8.14
CA THR A 2 -1.04 -0.21 -8.17
C THR A 2 -1.61 0.00 -6.78
N GLU A 3 -2.71 0.76 -6.69
CA GLU A 3 -3.51 0.89 -5.47
C GLU A 3 -4.63 -0.15 -5.50
N ILE A 4 -4.80 -0.88 -4.39
CA ILE A 4 -5.76 -1.97 -4.26
C ILE A 4 -6.80 -1.56 -3.23
N ILE A 5 -8.05 -1.43 -3.70
CA ILE A 5 -9.24 -1.34 -2.86
C ILE A 5 -9.74 -2.79 -2.72
N ASN A 6 -9.88 -3.24 -1.47
CA ASN A 6 -10.16 -4.62 -1.08
C ASN A 6 -10.99 -5.42 -2.11
N GLY A 7 -10.48 -6.57 -2.60
CA GLY A 7 -11.27 -7.38 -3.54
C GLY A 7 -10.55 -8.46 -4.31
N GLN A 8 -9.76 -8.17 -5.34
CA GLN A 8 -9.16 -9.22 -6.20
C GLN A 8 -7.84 -8.81 -6.84
N GLY A 9 -6.79 -9.57 -6.54
CA GLY A 9 -5.49 -9.54 -7.23
C GLY A 9 -4.59 -8.33 -6.89
N TYR A 10 -3.29 -8.49 -7.15
CA TYR A 10 -2.29 -7.42 -6.99
C TYR A 10 -2.14 -6.52 -8.23
N SER A 11 -2.81 -6.89 -9.31
CA SER A 11 -2.71 -6.28 -10.63
C SER A 11 -4.03 -6.46 -11.37
N ARG A 12 -4.24 -5.65 -12.42
CA ARG A 12 -5.52 -5.61 -13.14
C ARG A 12 -5.76 -6.90 -13.93
N PHE A 13 -4.70 -7.53 -14.44
CA PHE A 13 -4.81 -8.74 -15.26
C PHE A 13 -4.29 -10.00 -14.56
N GLY A 14 -3.72 -9.88 -13.36
CA GLY A 14 -3.36 -11.01 -12.51
C GLY A 14 -2.05 -11.69 -12.88
N TYR A 15 -1.31 -11.18 -13.87
CA TYR A 15 -0.03 -11.77 -14.29
C TYR A 15 1.16 -10.81 -14.20
N GLU A 16 0.90 -9.51 -14.06
CA GLU A 16 1.92 -8.46 -14.08
C GLU A 16 2.95 -8.66 -12.95
N GLU A 17 2.52 -9.23 -11.81
CA GLU A 17 3.40 -9.53 -10.68
C GLU A 17 4.47 -10.60 -10.96
N PHE A 18 4.25 -11.47 -11.96
CA PHE A 18 5.21 -12.54 -12.30
C PHE A 18 6.27 -12.04 -13.30
N ILE A 19 5.88 -11.13 -14.19
CA ILE A 19 6.74 -10.57 -15.24
C ILE A 19 7.69 -9.52 -14.67
N THR A 20 7.22 -8.69 -13.71
CA THR A 20 8.05 -7.60 -13.18
C THR A 20 9.18 -8.09 -12.27
N ARG A 21 10.25 -7.30 -12.19
CA ARG A 21 11.33 -7.52 -11.20
C ARG A 21 11.00 -6.94 -9.82
N GLY A 22 10.23 -5.86 -9.78
CA GLY A 22 9.79 -5.18 -8.57
C GLY A 22 8.26 -5.08 -8.48
N VAL A 23 7.72 -5.27 -7.29
CA VAL A 23 6.29 -5.14 -6.98
C VAL A 23 6.13 -4.35 -5.69
N ILE A 24 5.45 -3.21 -5.80
CA ILE A 24 5.07 -2.35 -4.69
C ILE A 24 3.54 -2.23 -4.72
N THR A 25 2.90 -2.54 -3.61
CA THR A 25 1.46 -2.48 -3.43
C THR A 25 1.09 -1.33 -2.50
N MET A 26 0.04 -0.60 -2.86
CA MET A 26 -0.57 0.42 -2.01
C MET A 26 -1.94 -0.07 -1.57
N HIS A 27 -2.17 -0.08 -0.27
CA HIS A 27 -3.39 -0.56 0.36
C HIS A 27 -4.19 0.63 0.88
N LEU A 28 -5.47 0.65 0.54
CA LEU A 28 -6.46 1.57 1.11
C LEU A 28 -7.45 0.73 1.91
N VAL A 29 -7.43 0.89 3.23
CA VAL A 29 -8.31 0.15 4.14
C VAL A 29 -9.24 1.16 4.81
N GLU A 30 -10.53 0.86 4.86
CA GLU A 30 -11.48 1.63 5.66
C GLU A 30 -11.15 1.38 7.14
N GLY A 31 -10.77 2.43 7.87
CA GLY A 31 -10.55 2.38 9.31
C GLY A 31 -11.86 2.17 10.05
N GLU A 32 -11.76 1.73 11.31
CA GLU A 32 -12.93 1.63 12.19
C GLU A 32 -13.70 2.96 12.19
N LYS A 33 -15.03 2.88 12.09
CA LYS A 33 -15.93 4.04 12.03
C LYS A 33 -15.88 4.81 13.35
N ALA A 34 -14.89 5.69 13.50
CA ALA A 34 -14.83 6.62 14.64
C ALA A 34 -16.03 7.58 14.63
N MET A 35 -16.59 7.89 13.45
CA MET A 35 -17.86 8.61 13.31
C MET A 35 -18.67 8.13 12.09
N PRO A 36 -20.01 8.03 12.18
CA PRO A 36 -20.89 7.59 11.09
C PRO A 36 -20.91 8.52 9.85
N ARG A 37 -20.16 9.63 9.85
CA ARG A 37 -20.07 10.61 8.76
C ARG A 37 -18.66 10.86 8.21
N MET A 38 -17.63 10.24 8.79
CA MET A 38 -16.25 10.33 8.30
C MET A 38 -15.65 8.93 8.31
N ALA A 39 -15.65 8.27 7.16
CA ALA A 39 -14.84 7.08 6.95
C ALA A 39 -13.37 7.54 6.96
N GLU A 40 -12.63 7.15 7.99
CA GLU A 40 -11.18 7.37 8.03
C GLU A 40 -10.51 6.28 7.21
N TYR A 41 -10.08 6.60 5.99
CA TYR A 41 -9.33 5.64 5.18
C TYR A 41 -7.85 5.66 5.56
N LYS A 42 -7.33 4.48 5.90
CA LYS A 42 -5.92 4.26 6.23
C LYS A 42 -5.17 3.81 4.97
N ARG A 43 -4.11 4.56 4.62
CA ARG A 43 -3.24 4.26 3.48
C ARG A 43 -1.93 3.66 3.94
N SER A 44 -1.47 2.64 3.24
CA SER A 44 -0.20 2.01 3.55
C SER A 44 0.47 1.37 2.33
N ILE A 45 1.79 1.31 2.34
CA ILE A 45 2.63 0.84 1.25
C ILE A 45 3.37 -0.43 1.68
N PHE A 46 3.47 -1.39 0.78
CA PHE A 46 4.17 -2.64 1.01
C PHE A 46 5.04 -2.99 -0.20
N ILE A 47 6.30 -3.33 0.07
CA ILE A 47 7.23 -3.81 -0.96
C ILE A 47 7.16 -5.34 -0.93
N ARG A 48 6.51 -5.92 -1.95
CA ARG A 48 6.29 -7.36 -2.06
C ARG A 48 7.49 -8.09 -2.64
N LYS A 49 8.17 -7.47 -3.61
CA LYS A 49 9.32 -8.04 -4.32
C LYS A 49 10.21 -6.95 -4.85
N MET A 50 11.53 -7.12 -4.71
CA MET A 50 12.55 -6.37 -5.44
C MET A 50 13.71 -7.31 -5.75
N ARG A 51 13.69 -7.98 -6.92
CA ARG A 51 14.73 -8.97 -7.28
C ARG A 51 16.12 -8.32 -7.30
N GLU A 52 17.10 -9.04 -6.76
CA GLU A 52 18.52 -8.65 -6.64
C GLU A 52 18.79 -7.56 -5.58
N THR A 53 17.80 -7.21 -4.74
CA THR A 53 17.98 -6.24 -3.65
C THR A 53 17.28 -6.67 -2.37
N ASN A 54 17.87 -6.31 -1.23
CA ASN A 54 17.20 -6.48 0.06
C ASN A 54 16.22 -5.34 0.29
N HIS A 55 15.05 -5.67 0.81
CA HIS A 55 14.03 -4.73 1.25
C HIS A 55 13.36 -5.26 2.51
N LYS A 56 12.76 -4.35 3.29
CA LYS A 56 12.03 -4.74 4.49
C LYS A 56 10.68 -5.31 4.11
N ILE A 57 10.37 -6.50 4.62
CA ILE A 57 9.05 -7.13 4.50
C ILE A 57 8.17 -6.57 5.63
N LYS A 58 7.75 -5.32 5.48
CA LYS A 58 6.89 -4.61 6.43
C LYS A 58 6.02 -3.63 5.65
N GLN A 59 4.79 -3.45 6.11
CA GLN A 59 3.87 -2.46 5.58
C GLN A 59 4.06 -1.14 6.34
N TYR A 60 4.09 -0.02 5.63
CA TYR A 60 4.34 1.31 6.18
C TYR A 60 3.18 2.24 5.90
N PRO A 61 2.72 3.06 6.86
CA PRO A 61 1.75 4.09 6.57
C PRO A 61 2.35 5.16 5.66
N PHE A 62 1.53 5.72 4.77
CA PHE A 62 1.93 6.85 3.92
C PHE A 62 0.80 7.86 3.74
N SER A 63 1.19 9.09 3.44
CA SER A 63 0.28 10.19 3.09
C SER A 63 0.61 10.72 1.70
N ILE A 64 -0.42 11.17 0.99
CA ILE A 64 -0.28 11.93 -0.26
C ILE A 64 -0.45 13.41 0.09
N THR A 65 0.63 14.17 -0.01
CA THR A 65 0.66 15.62 0.24
C THR A 65 0.74 16.37 -1.09
N LYS A 66 0.74 17.71 -1.04
CA LYS A 66 0.96 18.55 -2.24
C LYS A 66 2.35 18.34 -2.87
N GLU A 67 3.27 17.76 -2.12
CA GLU A 67 4.67 17.52 -2.53
C GLU A 67 4.90 16.07 -2.99
N GLY A 68 3.88 15.22 -2.91
CA GLY A 68 3.94 13.83 -3.34
C GLY A 68 3.68 12.84 -2.20
N ILE A 69 4.35 11.68 -2.25
CA ILE A 69 4.14 10.57 -1.31
C ILE A 69 5.15 10.65 -0.17
N VAL A 70 4.65 10.73 1.06
CA VAL A 70 5.45 10.69 2.29
C VAL A 70 5.19 9.39 3.01
N VAL A 71 6.24 8.56 3.15
CA VAL A 71 6.18 7.27 3.88
C VAL A 71 6.71 7.49 5.29
N TYR A 72 6.07 6.90 6.31
CA TYR A 72 6.48 7.02 7.71
C TYR A 72 7.04 5.68 8.22
N PRO A 73 8.37 5.46 8.22
CA PRO A 73 8.96 4.15 8.52
C PRO A 73 8.76 3.67 9.97
N GLN A 74 8.51 4.61 10.88
CA GLN A 74 8.25 4.36 12.30
C GLN A 74 6.76 4.32 12.63
N GLY A 75 5.88 4.63 11.67
CA GLY A 75 4.44 4.60 11.88
C GLY A 75 3.93 3.16 12.02
N GLU A 76 2.97 2.96 12.92
CA GLU A 76 2.25 1.71 13.08
C GLU A 76 0.96 1.73 12.25
N ILE A 77 0.62 0.58 11.69
CA ILE A 77 -0.65 0.36 10.99
C ILE A 77 -1.54 -0.35 12.00
N TYR A 78 -2.43 0.41 12.63
CA TYR A 78 -3.49 -0.12 13.49
C TYR A 78 -4.77 -0.30 12.69
#